data_AF-A0A094LIQ4-F1
#
_entry.id   AF-A0A094LIQ4-F1
#
_cell.length_a   1.000
_cell.length_b   1.000
_cell.length_c   1.000
_cell.angle_alpha   90.00
_cell.angle_beta   90.00
_cell.angle_gamma   90.00
#
_symmetry.space_group_name_H-M   'P 1'
#
loop_
_entity.id
_entity.type
_entity.pdbx_description
1 polymer ?
#
loop_
_entity_poly.entity_id
_entity_poly.type
_entity_poly.pdbx_seq_one_letter_code
_entity_poly.pdbx_strand_id
1 'polypeptide(L)'
;QAISISKAINTQEAPVKEKHARRIILGTHHEKGAFTFWSYAIGLPLPSSAILSWKFCHVLHKVLRDGHPNVLQDCQRYRSNIRETGDLWGHLHDRYGQLVSIYTRLLLTKISFHTKHPEFPPGLEVSDEVLEKTAGTDVNNIFQLTVELFDYLDWELKLSESGLLSNSFALWSEMEFRLEVIQDCSHLYHYTVKLMFKLHSCLPADTLQGHRDRFHEQFRSLKNFFKKASDMLYFKRLIQIPRLPESPPNFLRASALAEHVKPVVVIPEEAPEDEEPENLIEISTTSTTEPQVTSDIFEQTFGPPNGIWDDRDAQIESLKKEVDMLHAEMEKIKLEAQRYIVQLKAQVNSLEGEVEEQRKQKQKALVDNEQLRDELERLQRAKQDSDRSQRLCAEAEKKANATEIRYTKLKEKHSELINTHAELLNADTAKQLTVTQQSQEEVARIKEQLAFQVEQVKREAEMKVSQR
;
A
#
# COMPACT_ATOMS: atom_id res chain seq x y z
N GLN A 1 15.54 21.16 -26.27
CA GLN A 1 15.10 20.37 -25.10
C GLN A 1 14.55 21.24 -23.96
N ALA A 2 15.25 22.30 -23.53
CA ALA A 2 14.82 23.27 -22.49
C ALA A 2 13.34 23.69 -22.54
N ILE A 3 12.87 24.18 -23.71
CA ILE A 3 11.46 24.59 -23.89
C ILE A 3 10.49 23.43 -23.63
N SER A 4 10.87 22.20 -23.98
CA SER A 4 10.03 21.03 -23.72
C SER A 4 9.99 20.68 -22.24
N ILE A 5 11.10 20.85 -21.51
CA ILE A 5 11.15 20.67 -20.04
C ILE A 5 10.21 21.66 -19.36
N SER A 6 10.30 22.95 -19.67
CA SER A 6 9.40 23.97 -19.07
C SER A 6 7.93 23.78 -19.46
N LYS A 7 7.65 23.24 -20.66
CA LYS A 7 6.28 22.92 -21.08
C LYS A 7 5.75 21.63 -20.46
N ALA A 8 6.62 20.66 -20.17
CA ALA A 8 6.23 19.41 -19.53
C ALA A 8 6.04 19.60 -18.01
N ILE A 9 6.97 20.30 -17.35
CA ILE A 9 6.99 20.51 -15.90
C ILE A 9 6.55 21.94 -15.61
N ASN A 10 5.26 22.11 -15.34
CA ASN A 10 4.63 23.41 -15.05
C ASN A 10 3.58 23.27 -13.94
N THR A 11 3.00 24.39 -13.50
CA THR A 11 1.99 24.43 -12.44
C THR A 11 0.56 24.16 -12.92
N GLN A 12 0.35 23.99 -14.23
CA GLN A 12 -0.98 23.78 -14.80
C GLN A 12 -1.46 22.36 -14.50
N GLU A 13 -2.69 22.22 -14.02
CA GLU A 13 -3.33 20.94 -13.71
C GLU A 13 -3.83 20.25 -14.99
N ALA A 14 -2.87 19.84 -15.83
CA ALA A 14 -3.12 19.20 -17.12
C ALA A 14 -2.11 18.07 -17.35
N PRO A 15 -2.47 17.04 -18.14
CA PRO A 15 -1.56 15.95 -18.47
C PRO A 15 -0.25 16.44 -19.12
N VAL A 16 0.82 15.66 -18.98
CA VAL A 16 2.10 15.98 -19.59
C VAL A 16 2.04 15.57 -21.05
N LYS A 17 1.99 16.56 -21.95
CA LYS A 17 1.89 16.29 -23.39
C LYS A 17 3.05 15.40 -23.86
N GLU A 18 2.72 14.24 -24.43
CA GLU A 18 3.68 13.22 -24.87
C GLU A 18 4.75 13.76 -25.81
N LYS A 19 4.42 14.68 -26.72
CA LYS A 19 5.40 15.34 -27.60
C LYS A 19 6.54 16.05 -26.83
N HIS A 20 6.27 16.56 -25.63
CA HIS A 20 7.29 17.19 -24.80
C HIS A 20 8.12 16.15 -24.05
N ALA A 21 7.48 15.12 -23.48
CA ALA A 21 8.17 13.99 -22.85
C ALA A 21 9.11 13.27 -23.84
N ARG A 22 8.60 12.90 -25.03
CA ARG A 22 9.37 12.27 -26.12
C ARG A 22 10.58 13.10 -26.53
N ARG A 23 10.42 14.43 -26.69
CA ARG A 23 11.54 15.34 -26.99
C ARG A 23 12.58 15.40 -25.87
N ILE A 24 12.19 15.25 -24.61
CA ILE A 24 13.13 15.21 -23.47
C ILE A 24 13.91 13.89 -23.51
N ILE A 25 13.22 12.76 -23.68
CA ILE A 25 13.83 11.42 -23.80
C ILE A 25 14.82 11.36 -24.96
N LEU A 26 14.40 11.76 -26.17
CA LEU A 26 15.27 11.81 -27.36
C LEU A 26 16.48 12.72 -27.14
N GLY A 27 16.29 13.83 -26.43
CA GLY A 27 17.39 14.71 -26.04
C GLY A 27 18.43 13.99 -25.19
N THR A 28 18.02 13.10 -24.27
CA THR A 28 18.98 12.34 -23.46
C THR A 28 19.85 11.38 -24.29
N HIS A 29 19.28 10.79 -25.35
CA HIS A 29 20.03 9.94 -26.28
C HIS A 29 21.00 10.74 -27.13
N HIS A 30 20.59 11.92 -27.59
CA HIS A 30 21.44 12.83 -28.35
C HIS A 30 22.64 13.33 -27.50
N GLU A 31 22.39 13.67 -26.24
CA GLU A 31 23.41 14.18 -25.30
C GLU A 31 24.19 13.07 -24.57
N LYS A 32 23.81 11.80 -24.75
CA LYS A 32 24.36 10.64 -24.02
C LYS A 32 24.25 10.75 -22.49
N GLY A 33 23.15 11.34 -22.00
CA GLY A 33 22.88 11.57 -20.58
C GLY A 33 21.73 12.55 -20.35
N ALA A 34 21.38 12.82 -19.10
CA ALA A 34 20.31 13.75 -18.71
C ALA A 34 20.83 15.15 -18.35
N PHE A 35 21.93 15.60 -18.95
CA PHE A 35 22.58 16.87 -18.58
C PHE A 35 21.62 18.07 -18.73
N THR A 36 21.00 18.25 -19.90
CA THR A 36 20.05 19.35 -20.11
C THR A 36 18.77 19.19 -19.28
N PHE A 37 18.35 17.95 -18.98
CA PHE A 37 17.21 17.74 -18.08
C PHE A 37 17.52 18.29 -16.68
N TRP A 38 18.64 17.87 -16.10
CA TRP A 38 19.00 18.23 -14.73
C TRP A 38 19.42 19.69 -14.57
N SER A 39 20.07 20.30 -15.56
CA SER A 39 20.44 21.73 -15.50
C SER A 39 19.23 22.65 -15.37
N TYR A 40 18.07 22.26 -15.92
CA TYR A 40 16.81 22.97 -15.75
C TYR A 40 16.01 22.49 -14.54
N ALA A 41 15.96 21.17 -14.31
CA ALA A 41 15.13 20.60 -13.25
C ALA A 41 15.51 21.08 -11.85
N ILE A 42 16.81 21.27 -11.57
CA ILE A 42 17.29 21.81 -10.29
C ILE A 42 16.88 23.26 -10.04
N GLY A 43 16.63 24.04 -11.10
CA GLY A 43 16.21 25.43 -11.01
C GLY A 43 14.70 25.61 -10.86
N LEU A 44 13.92 24.52 -10.93
CA LEU A 44 12.48 24.59 -10.77
C LEU A 44 12.11 24.87 -9.30
N PRO A 45 11.12 25.75 -9.03
CA PRO A 45 10.65 26.00 -7.68
C PRO A 45 9.73 24.87 -7.20
N LEU A 46 10.24 23.64 -7.13
CA LEU A 46 9.47 22.45 -6.71
C LEU A 46 8.70 22.67 -5.39
N PRO A 47 9.28 23.29 -4.34
CA PRO A 47 8.57 23.59 -3.09
C PRO A 47 7.32 24.47 -3.24
N SER A 48 7.20 25.24 -4.32
CA SER A 48 6.09 26.20 -4.49
C SER A 48 4.81 25.57 -5.00
N SER A 49 4.85 24.34 -5.53
CA SER A 49 3.69 23.68 -6.10
C SER A 49 3.83 22.16 -6.12
N ALA A 50 2.86 21.48 -5.51
CA ALA A 50 2.80 20.02 -5.51
C ALA A 50 2.54 19.47 -6.92
N ILE A 51 1.75 20.17 -7.75
CA ILE A 51 1.51 19.81 -9.16
C ILE A 51 2.82 19.86 -9.95
N LEU A 52 3.60 20.94 -9.77
CA LEU A 52 4.92 21.08 -10.41
C LEU A 52 5.86 19.93 -10.00
N SER A 53 5.91 19.64 -8.71
CA SER A 53 6.73 18.56 -8.15
C SER A 53 6.28 17.17 -8.62
N TRP A 54 4.98 16.95 -8.73
CA TRP A 54 4.42 15.71 -9.26
C TRP A 54 4.80 15.53 -10.74
N LYS A 55 4.68 16.58 -11.57
CA LYS A 55 5.07 16.54 -12.98
C LYS A 55 6.57 16.32 -13.15
N PHE A 56 7.39 16.90 -12.28
CA PHE A 56 8.81 16.60 -12.22
C PHE A 56 9.05 15.10 -11.98
N CYS A 57 8.38 14.50 -10.98
CA CYS A 57 8.50 13.07 -10.70
C CYS A 57 8.06 12.22 -11.90
N HIS A 58 6.94 12.56 -12.53
CA HIS A 58 6.44 11.83 -13.69
C HIS A 58 7.38 11.88 -14.89
N VAL A 59 7.87 13.08 -15.26
CA VAL A 59 8.82 13.23 -16.37
C VAL A 59 10.14 12.53 -16.04
N LEU A 60 10.60 12.61 -14.79
CA LEU A 60 11.81 11.90 -14.36
C LEU A 60 11.63 10.37 -14.43
N HIS A 61 10.46 9.84 -14.10
CA HIS A 61 10.16 8.41 -14.23
C HIS A 61 10.30 7.96 -15.70
N LYS A 62 9.66 8.70 -16.62
CA LYS A 62 9.78 8.48 -18.07
C LYS A 62 11.23 8.55 -18.57
N VAL A 63 11.97 9.58 -18.15
CA VAL A 63 13.38 9.78 -18.51
C VAL A 63 14.26 8.66 -17.97
N LEU A 64 14.02 8.18 -16.75
CA LEU A 64 14.72 7.02 -16.20
C LEU A 64 14.43 5.75 -17.01
N ARG A 65 13.17 5.50 -17.38
CA ARG A 65 12.73 4.29 -18.06
C ARG A 65 13.23 4.19 -19.50
N ASP A 66 13.05 5.26 -20.28
CA ASP A 66 13.24 5.24 -21.75
C ASP A 66 14.43 6.11 -22.24
N GLY A 67 15.09 6.81 -21.32
CA GLY A 67 16.25 7.66 -21.63
C GLY A 67 17.53 6.87 -21.91
N HIS A 68 18.60 7.61 -22.22
CA HIS A 68 19.92 7.02 -22.43
C HIS A 68 20.41 6.26 -21.18
N PRO A 69 21.17 5.14 -21.30
CA PRO A 69 21.63 4.36 -20.13
C PRO A 69 22.35 5.18 -19.04
N ASN A 70 23.11 6.22 -19.43
CA ASN A 70 23.80 7.11 -18.48
C ASN A 70 22.87 7.94 -17.59
N VAL A 71 21.58 8.07 -17.95
CA VAL A 71 20.59 8.81 -17.15
C VAL A 71 20.53 8.29 -15.72
N LEU A 72 20.68 6.98 -15.51
CA LEU A 72 20.71 6.39 -14.16
C LEU A 72 21.84 6.99 -13.32
N GLN A 73 23.05 7.10 -13.88
CA GLN A 73 24.20 7.68 -13.20
C GLN A 73 24.00 9.17 -12.93
N ASP A 74 23.40 9.91 -13.87
CA ASP A 74 23.08 11.33 -13.68
C ASP A 74 22.05 11.51 -12.54
N CYS A 75 20.99 10.70 -12.52
CA CYS A 75 19.97 10.74 -11.47
C CYS A 75 20.54 10.41 -10.08
N GLN A 76 21.53 9.52 -10.01
CA GLN A 76 22.22 9.21 -8.76
C GLN A 76 22.91 10.44 -8.15
N ARG A 77 23.42 11.37 -8.95
CA ARG A 77 24.03 12.62 -8.46
C ARG A 77 23.02 13.55 -7.81
N TYR A 78 21.76 13.49 -8.25
CA TYR A 78 20.65 14.32 -7.74
C TYR A 78 19.74 13.57 -6.75
N ARG A 79 20.16 12.39 -6.27
CA ARG A 79 19.40 11.56 -5.32
C ARG A 79 18.98 12.33 -4.06
N SER A 80 19.86 13.20 -3.53
CA SER A 80 19.54 14.01 -2.36
C SER A 80 18.42 15.02 -2.65
N ASN A 81 18.46 15.71 -3.80
CA ASN A 81 17.42 16.66 -4.19
C ASN A 81 16.04 16.00 -4.34
N ILE A 82 15.99 14.79 -4.91
CA ILE A 82 14.74 14.01 -5.03
C ILE A 82 14.19 13.67 -3.63
N ARG A 83 15.07 13.26 -2.70
CA ARG A 83 14.70 12.94 -1.32
C ARG A 83 14.17 14.16 -0.58
N GLU A 84 14.88 15.28 -0.64
CA GLU A 84 14.49 16.53 0.01
C GLU A 84 13.12 17.02 -0.49
N THR A 85 12.84 16.88 -1.78
CA THR A 85 11.53 17.17 -2.35
C THR A 85 10.44 16.28 -1.75
N GLY A 86 10.70 14.97 -1.64
CA GLY A 86 9.77 14.01 -1.04
C GLY A 86 9.49 14.23 0.44
N ASP A 87 10.54 14.55 1.21
CA ASP A 87 10.46 14.81 2.64
C ASP A 87 9.69 16.11 2.92
N LEU A 88 9.96 17.17 2.15
CA LEU A 88 9.20 18.42 2.22
C LEU A 88 7.71 18.18 2.06
N TRP A 89 7.30 17.53 0.97
CA TRP A 89 5.89 17.31 0.66
C TRP A 89 5.22 16.29 1.60
N GLY A 90 5.99 15.36 2.16
CA GLY A 90 5.52 14.43 3.19
C GLY A 90 5.11 15.12 4.48
N HIS A 91 5.78 16.21 4.88
CA HIS A 91 5.47 16.95 6.11
C HIS A 91 4.26 17.89 5.97
N LEU A 92 3.93 18.33 4.75
CA LEU A 92 2.88 19.32 4.53
C LEU A 92 1.45 18.76 4.62
N HIS A 93 1.29 17.42 4.69
CA HIS A 93 0.02 16.68 4.83
C HIS A 93 -1.09 17.07 3.82
N ASP A 94 -0.78 17.82 2.77
CA ASP A 94 -1.67 18.10 1.64
C ASP A 94 -1.80 16.86 0.74
N ARG A 95 -2.97 16.68 0.11
CA ARG A 95 -3.29 15.50 -0.71
C ARG A 95 -2.30 15.34 -1.87
N TYR A 96 -1.97 16.44 -2.58
CA TYR A 96 -0.99 16.38 -3.66
C TYR A 96 0.44 16.19 -3.13
N GLY A 97 0.76 16.77 -1.98
CA GLY A 97 2.05 16.57 -1.31
C GLY A 97 2.31 15.09 -0.98
N GLN A 98 1.29 14.37 -0.49
CA GLN A 98 1.40 12.94 -0.23
C GLN A 98 1.70 12.14 -1.50
N LEU A 99 1.08 12.48 -2.65
CA LEU A 99 1.37 11.85 -3.94
C LEU A 99 2.83 12.07 -4.35
N VAL A 100 3.35 13.29 -4.18
CA VAL A 100 4.77 13.59 -4.47
C VAL A 100 5.70 12.80 -3.55
N SER A 101 5.36 12.68 -2.26
CA SER A 101 6.16 11.91 -1.31
C SER A 101 6.22 10.42 -1.68
N ILE A 102 5.09 9.83 -2.11
CA ILE A 102 5.06 8.45 -2.60
C ILE A 102 5.89 8.30 -3.89
N TYR A 103 5.71 9.21 -4.84
CA TYR A 103 6.40 9.12 -6.14
C TYR A 103 7.92 9.29 -5.99
N THR A 104 8.38 10.24 -5.18
CA THR A 104 9.82 10.40 -4.91
C THR A 104 10.42 9.16 -4.23
N ARG A 105 9.70 8.49 -3.32
CA ARG A 105 10.14 7.20 -2.74
C ARG A 105 10.24 6.09 -3.78
N LEU A 106 9.29 6.02 -4.72
CA LEU A 106 9.37 5.11 -5.86
C LEU A 106 10.62 5.37 -6.70
N LEU A 107 10.85 6.62 -7.12
CA LEU A 107 12.01 7.01 -7.92
C LEU A 107 13.33 6.69 -7.21
N LEU A 108 13.42 6.97 -5.91
CA LEU A 108 14.60 6.62 -5.11
C LEU A 108 14.82 5.11 -5.02
N THR A 109 13.75 4.32 -4.91
CA THR A 109 13.81 2.85 -4.90
C THR A 109 14.30 2.35 -6.25
N LYS A 110 13.69 2.81 -7.35
CA LYS A 110 14.09 2.54 -8.74
C LYS A 110 15.57 2.84 -8.98
N ILE A 111 16.03 4.06 -8.65
CA ILE A 111 17.44 4.45 -8.79
C ILE A 111 18.36 3.51 -7.97
N SER A 112 17.99 3.17 -6.73
CA SER A 112 18.82 2.30 -5.89
C SER A 112 18.94 0.90 -6.47
N PHE A 113 17.80 0.32 -6.88
CA PHE A 113 17.72 -1.02 -7.43
C PHE A 113 18.59 -1.16 -8.68
N HIS A 114 18.38 -0.27 -9.66
CA HIS A 114 19.12 -0.35 -10.93
C HIS A 114 20.60 0.03 -10.80
N THR A 115 20.97 0.85 -9.80
CA THR A 115 22.40 1.11 -9.50
C THR A 115 23.06 -0.13 -8.89
N LYS A 116 22.32 -0.87 -8.06
CA LYS A 116 22.82 -2.09 -7.40
C LYS A 116 22.88 -3.29 -8.36
N HIS A 117 21.90 -3.40 -9.25
CA HIS A 117 21.75 -4.51 -10.20
C HIS A 117 21.75 -4.00 -11.65
N PRO A 118 22.94 -3.67 -12.20
CA PRO A 118 23.07 -3.10 -13.55
C PRO A 118 22.60 -4.07 -14.65
N GLU A 119 22.42 -5.36 -14.35
CA GLU A 119 21.85 -6.36 -15.25
C GLU A 119 20.37 -6.08 -15.57
N PHE A 120 19.67 -5.33 -14.69
CA PHE A 120 18.30 -4.88 -14.94
C PHE A 120 18.32 -3.44 -15.44
N PRO A 121 18.03 -3.19 -16.73
CA PRO A 121 17.84 -1.82 -17.21
C PRO A 121 16.64 -1.18 -16.51
N PRO A 122 16.59 0.16 -16.42
CA PRO A 122 15.44 0.88 -15.85
C PRO A 122 14.07 0.57 -16.49
N GLY A 123 14.05 0.12 -17.75
CA GLY A 123 12.85 -0.40 -18.42
C GLY A 123 12.37 -1.77 -17.91
N LEU A 124 13.17 -2.42 -17.07
CA LEU A 124 12.96 -3.77 -16.51
C LEU A 124 12.83 -4.88 -17.55
N GLU A 125 13.12 -4.66 -18.83
CA GLU A 125 13.06 -5.69 -19.86
C GLU A 125 14.30 -6.58 -19.81
N VAL A 126 14.20 -7.71 -19.10
CA VAL A 126 15.24 -8.75 -19.06
C VAL A 126 14.67 -10.11 -19.43
N SER A 127 15.55 -10.99 -19.92
CA SER A 127 15.23 -12.39 -20.15
C SER A 127 15.24 -13.18 -18.84
N ASP A 128 14.55 -14.31 -18.86
CA ASP A 128 14.52 -15.30 -17.79
C ASP A 128 15.92 -15.79 -17.40
N GLU A 129 16.81 -15.95 -18.38
CA GLU A 129 18.20 -16.35 -18.19
C GLU A 129 18.99 -15.30 -17.40
N VAL A 130 18.82 -14.01 -17.74
CA VAL A 130 19.48 -12.91 -17.02
C VAL A 130 18.99 -12.86 -15.58
N LEU A 131 17.67 -12.97 -15.34
CA LEU A 131 17.12 -13.02 -13.98
C LEU A 131 17.72 -14.18 -13.18
N GLU A 132 17.76 -15.38 -13.76
CA GLU A 132 18.29 -16.57 -13.09
C GLU A 132 19.78 -16.45 -12.77
N LYS A 133 20.55 -15.87 -13.69
CA LYS A 133 21.98 -15.59 -13.54
C LYS A 133 22.23 -14.55 -12.45
N THR A 134 21.48 -13.44 -12.44
CA THR A 134 21.63 -12.38 -11.42
C THR A 134 21.22 -12.85 -10.04
N ALA A 135 20.17 -13.67 -9.94
CA ALA A 135 19.81 -14.33 -8.68
C ALA A 135 20.88 -15.30 -8.20
N GLY A 136 21.62 -15.94 -9.11
CA GLY A 136 22.71 -16.86 -8.79
C GLY A 136 22.24 -18.12 -8.05
N THR A 137 23.15 -18.78 -7.35
CA THR A 137 22.86 -20.00 -6.55
C THR A 137 22.90 -19.76 -5.04
N ASP A 138 23.45 -18.63 -4.60
CA ASP A 138 23.47 -18.25 -3.18
C ASP A 138 22.06 -17.85 -2.72
N VAL A 139 21.54 -18.58 -1.75
CA VAL A 139 20.23 -18.35 -1.15
C VAL A 139 20.09 -16.94 -0.57
N ASN A 140 21.16 -16.38 0.00
CA ASN A 140 21.12 -15.02 0.54
C ASN A 140 20.91 -13.98 -0.57
N ASN A 141 21.53 -14.19 -1.74
CA ASN A 141 21.37 -13.30 -2.89
C ASN A 141 19.96 -13.40 -3.47
N ILE A 142 19.44 -14.63 -3.63
CA ILE A 142 18.06 -14.86 -4.12
C ILE A 142 17.06 -14.20 -3.16
N PHE A 143 17.26 -14.37 -1.85
CA PHE A 143 16.40 -13.78 -0.83
C PHE A 143 16.43 -12.25 -0.88
N GLN A 144 17.63 -11.66 -0.88
CA GLN A 144 17.79 -10.20 -0.93
C GLN A 144 17.18 -9.60 -2.20
N LEU A 145 17.45 -10.20 -3.37
CA LEU A 145 16.90 -9.74 -4.64
C LEU A 145 15.35 -9.82 -4.65
N THR A 146 14.79 -10.87 -4.05
CA THR A 146 13.32 -11.03 -3.94
C THR A 146 12.72 -9.94 -3.06
N VAL A 147 13.33 -9.63 -1.91
CA VAL A 147 12.87 -8.56 -1.01
C VAL A 147 12.94 -7.20 -1.70
N GLU A 148 14.02 -6.91 -2.43
CA GLU A 148 14.19 -5.65 -3.14
C GLU A 148 13.17 -5.47 -4.28
N LEU A 149 12.86 -6.53 -5.02
CA LEU A 149 11.80 -6.52 -6.03
C LEU A 149 10.41 -6.38 -5.40
N PHE A 150 10.17 -6.95 -4.22
CA PHE A 150 8.95 -6.70 -3.46
C PHE A 150 8.83 -5.26 -2.98
N ASP A 151 9.91 -4.66 -2.46
CA ASP A 151 9.94 -3.25 -2.06
C ASP A 151 9.64 -2.34 -3.25
N TYR A 152 10.21 -2.66 -4.41
CA TYR A 152 9.95 -1.93 -5.64
C TYR A 152 8.47 -2.05 -6.06
N LEU A 153 7.94 -3.28 -6.14
CA LEU A 153 6.53 -3.51 -6.52
C LEU A 153 5.55 -2.84 -5.54
N ASP A 154 5.85 -2.80 -4.23
CA ASP A 154 5.03 -2.10 -3.26
C ASP A 154 4.94 -0.60 -3.53
N TRP A 155 6.03 0.05 -3.93
CA TRP A 155 6.02 1.48 -4.25
C TRP A 155 5.24 1.77 -5.54
N GLU A 156 5.37 0.92 -6.56
CA GLU A 156 4.57 1.00 -7.79
C GLU A 156 3.07 0.86 -7.49
N LEU A 157 2.70 -0.15 -6.71
CA LEU A 157 1.31 -0.39 -6.31
C LEU A 157 0.76 0.74 -5.44
N LYS A 158 1.52 1.24 -4.47
CA LYS A 158 1.12 2.41 -3.66
C LYS A 158 0.88 3.65 -4.52
N LEU A 159 1.74 3.91 -5.50
CA LEU A 159 1.54 5.02 -6.44
C LEU A 159 0.25 4.81 -7.25
N SER A 160 0.00 3.57 -7.73
CA SER A 160 -1.22 3.22 -8.47
C SER A 160 -2.51 3.41 -7.67
N GLU A 161 -2.49 3.09 -6.38
CA GLU A 161 -3.64 3.20 -5.47
C GLU A 161 -3.87 4.64 -5.01
N SER A 162 -2.79 5.42 -4.87
CA SER A 162 -2.86 6.81 -4.42
C SER A 162 -3.60 7.73 -5.40
N GLY A 163 -3.50 7.43 -6.71
CA GLY A 163 -4.29 8.08 -7.76
C GLY A 163 -5.74 7.60 -7.87
N LEU A 164 -6.30 6.94 -6.85
CA LEU A 164 -7.73 6.64 -6.73
C LEU A 164 -8.38 7.40 -5.55
N LEU A 165 -7.58 8.06 -4.71
CA LEU A 165 -8.05 8.76 -3.50
C LEU A 165 -8.43 10.22 -3.76
N SER A 166 -8.11 10.77 -4.94
CA SER A 166 -8.46 12.14 -5.32
C SER A 166 -9.75 12.16 -6.15
N ASN A 167 -10.91 12.19 -5.50
CA ASN A 167 -12.20 12.51 -6.14
C ASN A 167 -12.27 13.96 -6.67
N SER A 168 -11.14 14.65 -6.84
CA SER A 168 -11.04 16.06 -7.23
C SER A 168 -9.80 16.30 -8.13
N PHE A 169 -9.66 15.47 -9.17
CA PHE A 169 -8.81 15.70 -10.34
C PHE A 169 -9.66 15.33 -11.55
N ALA A 170 -10.08 16.29 -12.37
CA ALA A 170 -11.06 16.03 -13.43
C ALA A 170 -10.49 15.07 -14.51
N LEU A 171 -10.80 13.78 -14.37
CA LEU A 171 -10.97 12.74 -15.41
C LEU A 171 -9.83 12.45 -16.42
N TRP A 172 -8.70 13.18 -16.50
CA TRP A 172 -7.77 13.04 -17.64
C TRP A 172 -6.26 13.06 -17.32
N SER A 173 -5.79 13.80 -16.32
CA SER A 173 -4.36 13.96 -15.98
C SER A 173 -3.77 12.82 -15.13
N GLU A 174 -4.62 11.92 -14.67
CA GLU A 174 -4.27 10.85 -13.74
C GLU A 174 -3.89 9.55 -14.49
N MET A 175 -4.07 9.49 -15.82
CA MET A 175 -3.93 8.27 -16.63
C MET A 175 -2.54 8.05 -17.23
N GLU A 176 -1.74 9.10 -17.44
CA GLU A 176 -0.46 8.98 -18.19
C GLU A 176 0.65 8.32 -17.38
N PHE A 177 0.78 8.62 -16.08
CA PHE A 177 1.79 7.96 -15.22
C PHE A 177 1.51 6.47 -15.00
N ARG A 178 0.25 6.07 -15.17
CA ARG A 178 -0.17 4.69 -14.96
C ARG A 178 0.42 3.78 -16.03
N LEU A 179 0.85 4.29 -17.19
CA LEU A 179 1.52 3.49 -18.23
C LEU A 179 2.85 2.91 -17.74
N GLU A 180 3.75 3.74 -17.19
CA GLU A 180 5.04 3.28 -16.69
C GLU A 180 4.84 2.31 -15.52
N VAL A 181 3.90 2.62 -14.61
CA VAL A 181 3.54 1.76 -13.48
C VAL A 181 3.01 0.40 -13.96
N ILE A 182 2.16 0.36 -14.99
CA ILE A 182 1.64 -0.90 -15.56
C ILE A 182 2.78 -1.74 -16.14
N GLN A 183 3.68 -1.11 -16.90
CA GLN A 183 4.82 -1.79 -17.50
C GLN A 183 5.81 -2.31 -16.44
N ASP A 184 6.17 -1.50 -15.44
CA ASP A 184 7.05 -1.89 -14.34
C ASP A 184 6.42 -3.03 -13.53
N CYS A 185 5.15 -2.89 -13.12
CA CYS A 185 4.44 -3.94 -12.38
C CYS A 185 4.38 -5.27 -13.12
N SER A 186 4.20 -5.25 -14.45
CA SER A 186 4.14 -6.46 -15.27
C SER A 186 5.43 -7.29 -15.18
N HIS A 187 6.57 -6.60 -15.27
CA HIS A 187 7.89 -7.21 -15.14
C HIS A 187 8.20 -7.64 -13.71
N LEU A 188 7.98 -6.75 -12.73
CA LEU A 188 8.22 -7.02 -11.31
C LEU A 188 7.41 -8.23 -10.81
N TYR A 189 6.14 -8.35 -11.23
CA TYR A 189 5.32 -9.52 -10.90
C TYR A 189 5.91 -10.81 -11.49
N HIS A 190 6.32 -10.79 -12.75
CA HIS A 190 6.91 -11.97 -13.37
C HIS A 190 8.21 -12.39 -12.64
N TYR A 191 9.08 -11.44 -12.30
CA TYR A 191 10.33 -11.72 -11.59
C TYR A 191 10.10 -12.25 -10.19
N THR A 192 9.19 -11.64 -9.43
CA THR A 192 8.85 -12.10 -8.08
C THR A 192 8.24 -13.50 -8.10
N VAL A 193 7.40 -13.86 -9.07
CA VAL A 193 6.91 -15.25 -9.22
C VAL A 193 8.08 -16.23 -9.41
N LYS A 194 8.97 -15.96 -10.38
CA LYS A 194 10.11 -16.85 -10.66
C LYS A 194 11.04 -17.01 -9.45
N LEU A 195 11.37 -15.90 -8.78
CA LEU A 195 12.23 -15.94 -7.61
C LEU A 195 11.57 -16.59 -6.40
N MET A 196 10.24 -16.45 -6.23
CA MET A 196 9.51 -17.15 -5.17
C MET A 196 9.56 -18.67 -5.36
N PHE A 197 9.39 -19.18 -6.59
CA PHE A 197 9.59 -20.61 -6.87
C PHE A 197 11.04 -21.05 -6.61
N LYS A 198 12.02 -20.21 -6.96
CA LYS A 198 13.44 -20.48 -6.69
C LYS A 198 13.77 -20.49 -5.20
N LEU A 199 13.19 -19.59 -4.40
CA LEU A 199 13.33 -19.63 -2.95
C LEU A 199 12.73 -20.91 -2.37
N HIS A 200 11.55 -21.30 -2.85
CA HIS A 200 10.87 -22.51 -2.42
C HIS A 200 11.59 -23.82 -2.81
N SER A 201 12.48 -23.80 -3.80
CA SER A 201 13.34 -24.96 -4.10
C SER A 201 14.58 -25.03 -3.20
N CYS A 202 14.94 -23.94 -2.51
CA CYS A 202 16.15 -23.86 -1.68
C CYS A 202 15.88 -23.73 -0.17
N LEU A 203 14.67 -23.34 0.25
CA LEU A 203 14.33 -23.08 1.64
C LEU A 203 13.04 -23.80 2.09
N PRO A 204 12.93 -24.16 3.38
CA PRO A 204 11.71 -24.72 3.94
C PRO A 204 10.51 -23.78 3.79
N ALA A 205 9.32 -24.36 3.62
CA ALA A 205 8.08 -23.60 3.47
C ALA A 205 7.83 -22.65 4.65
N ASP A 206 8.10 -23.08 5.88
CA ASP A 206 7.84 -22.28 7.09
C ASP A 206 8.67 -20.99 7.12
N THR A 207 9.90 -21.02 6.59
CA THR A 207 10.78 -19.85 6.50
C THR A 207 10.23 -18.77 5.55
N LEU A 208 9.47 -19.18 4.54
CA LEU A 208 8.96 -18.30 3.48
C LEU A 208 7.52 -17.83 3.69
N GLN A 209 6.92 -18.08 4.87
CA GLN A 209 5.53 -17.69 5.13
C GLN A 209 5.30 -16.19 4.91
N GLY A 210 6.14 -15.32 5.48
CA GLY A 210 6.02 -13.87 5.29
C GLY A 210 6.19 -13.41 3.83
N HIS A 211 7.00 -14.13 3.03
CA HIS A 211 7.15 -13.82 1.60
C HIS A 211 5.89 -14.19 0.82
N ARG A 212 5.28 -15.34 1.15
CA ARG A 212 3.99 -15.72 0.58
C ARG A 212 2.94 -14.69 0.97
N ASP A 213 2.81 -14.33 2.25
CA ASP A 213 1.79 -13.38 2.69
C ASP A 213 1.90 -12.03 1.95
N ARG A 214 3.12 -11.48 1.86
CA ARG A 214 3.40 -10.26 1.10
C ARG A 214 3.07 -10.41 -0.39
N PHE A 215 3.47 -11.52 -1.01
CA PHE A 215 3.12 -11.80 -2.42
C PHE A 215 1.60 -11.86 -2.63
N HIS A 216 0.84 -12.48 -1.72
CA HIS A 216 -0.62 -12.59 -1.85
C HIS A 216 -1.29 -11.21 -1.76
N GLU A 217 -0.80 -10.31 -0.91
CA GLU A 217 -1.27 -8.93 -0.83
C GLU A 217 -0.96 -8.16 -2.12
N GLN A 218 0.30 -8.20 -2.58
CA GLN A 218 0.72 -7.56 -3.83
C GLN A 218 -0.05 -8.09 -5.04
N PHE A 219 -0.25 -9.40 -5.13
CA PHE A 219 -1.03 -10.02 -6.20
C PHE A 219 -2.47 -9.51 -6.21
N ARG A 220 -3.09 -9.38 -5.03
CA ARG A 220 -4.47 -8.86 -4.91
C ARG A 220 -4.55 -7.41 -5.37
N SER A 221 -3.63 -6.54 -4.91
CA SER A 221 -3.56 -5.14 -5.33
C SER A 221 -3.30 -5.02 -6.82
N LEU A 222 -2.34 -5.77 -7.36
CA LEU A 222 -1.99 -5.78 -8.78
C LEU A 222 -3.14 -6.27 -9.66
N LYS A 223 -3.80 -7.37 -9.30
CA LYS A 223 -4.96 -7.89 -10.03
C LYS A 223 -6.09 -6.87 -10.09
N ASN A 224 -6.36 -6.20 -8.98
CA ASN A 224 -7.36 -5.13 -8.92
C ASN A 224 -6.95 -3.93 -9.77
N PHE A 225 -5.68 -3.53 -9.72
CA PHE A 225 -5.14 -2.43 -10.51
C PHE A 225 -5.24 -2.72 -12.01
N PHE A 226 -4.72 -3.87 -12.48
CA PHE A 226 -4.77 -4.25 -13.89
C PHE A 226 -6.20 -4.40 -14.41
N LYS A 227 -7.11 -4.95 -13.60
CA LYS A 227 -8.54 -5.02 -13.96
C LYS A 227 -9.11 -3.63 -14.18
N LYS A 228 -8.96 -2.72 -13.21
CA LYS A 228 -9.45 -1.34 -13.31
C LYS A 228 -8.84 -0.60 -14.51
N ALA A 229 -7.53 -0.73 -14.70
CA ALA A 229 -6.82 -0.10 -15.82
C ALA A 229 -7.29 -0.65 -17.18
N SER A 230 -7.54 -1.96 -17.28
CA SER A 230 -8.00 -2.60 -18.51
C SER A 230 -9.41 -2.18 -18.94
N ASP A 231 -10.23 -1.71 -17.99
CA ASP A 231 -11.57 -1.20 -18.27
C ASP A 231 -11.56 0.26 -18.80
N MET A 232 -10.45 0.97 -18.63
CA MET A 232 -10.31 2.37 -19.05
C MET A 232 -10.14 2.50 -20.57
N LEU A 233 -10.94 3.37 -21.19
CA LEU A 233 -10.93 3.58 -22.65
C LEU A 233 -9.58 4.09 -23.17
N TYR A 234 -8.87 4.90 -22.39
CA TYR A 234 -7.53 5.39 -22.72
C TYR A 234 -6.57 4.22 -22.97
N PHE A 235 -6.40 3.33 -21.97
CA PHE A 235 -5.49 2.20 -22.12
C PHE A 235 -5.93 1.21 -23.18
N LYS A 236 -7.23 0.94 -23.34
CA LYS A 236 -7.73 0.06 -24.42
C LYS A 236 -7.26 0.47 -25.81
N ARG A 237 -6.97 1.76 -26.04
CA ARG A 237 -6.45 2.29 -27.31
C ARG A 237 -4.93 2.33 -27.38
N LEU A 238 -4.25 2.50 -26.24
CA LEU A 238 -2.79 2.67 -26.19
C LEU A 238 -2.02 1.38 -25.95
N ILE A 239 -2.55 0.45 -25.14
CA ILE A 239 -1.87 -0.79 -24.75
C ILE A 239 -2.85 -1.94 -24.50
N GLN A 240 -2.38 -3.16 -24.69
CA GLN A 240 -3.04 -4.35 -24.18
C GLN A 240 -2.47 -4.68 -22.79
N ILE A 241 -3.30 -4.50 -21.76
CA ILE A 241 -2.95 -4.86 -20.37
C ILE A 241 -3.21 -6.36 -20.18
N PRO A 242 -2.21 -7.13 -19.71
CA PRO A 242 -2.37 -8.56 -19.51
C PRO A 242 -3.36 -8.87 -18.38
N ARG A 243 -4.17 -9.92 -18.56
CA ARG A 243 -5.04 -10.43 -17.49
C ARG A 243 -4.24 -11.37 -16.59
N LEU A 244 -4.22 -11.07 -15.29
CA LEU A 244 -3.65 -11.96 -14.29
C LEU A 244 -4.57 -13.16 -14.03
N PRO A 245 -4.02 -14.31 -13.60
CA PRO A 245 -4.80 -15.51 -13.29
C PRO A 245 -5.82 -15.27 -12.17
N GLU A 246 -6.81 -16.16 -12.05
CA GLU A 246 -7.85 -16.00 -11.03
C GLU A 246 -7.32 -16.16 -9.60
N SER A 247 -6.41 -17.11 -9.40
CA SER A 247 -5.70 -17.35 -8.15
C SER A 247 -4.19 -17.11 -8.31
N PRO A 248 -3.49 -16.71 -7.24
CA PRO A 248 -2.03 -16.62 -7.26
C PRO A 248 -1.38 -18.01 -7.48
N PRO A 249 -0.15 -18.09 -8.00
CA PRO A 249 0.58 -19.34 -8.14
C PRO A 249 0.76 -20.05 -6.79
N ASN A 250 0.63 -21.38 -6.78
CA ASN A 250 0.91 -22.17 -5.60
C ASN A 250 2.40 -22.52 -5.53
N PHE A 251 3.17 -21.74 -4.76
CA PHE A 251 4.62 -21.94 -4.63
C PHE A 251 5.04 -23.26 -3.94
N LEU A 252 4.11 -23.95 -3.26
CA LEU A 252 4.38 -25.27 -2.68
C LEU A 252 4.30 -26.40 -3.71
N ARG A 253 3.79 -26.10 -4.91
CA ARG A 253 3.67 -27.05 -6.02
C ARG A 253 4.59 -26.61 -7.15
N ALA A 254 5.79 -27.19 -7.24
CA ALA A 254 6.78 -26.80 -8.25
C ALA A 254 6.23 -26.83 -9.69
N SER A 255 5.33 -27.76 -10.02
CA SER A 255 4.70 -27.82 -11.35
C SER A 255 3.76 -26.65 -11.66
N ALA A 256 3.34 -25.85 -10.68
CA ALA A 256 2.58 -24.62 -10.91
C ALA A 256 3.41 -23.52 -11.59
N LEU A 257 4.76 -23.62 -11.56
CA LEU A 257 5.61 -22.70 -12.34
C LEU A 257 5.39 -22.88 -13.85
N ALA A 258 5.10 -24.09 -14.32
CA ALA A 258 4.83 -24.36 -15.74
C ALA A 258 3.50 -23.73 -16.22
N GLU A 259 2.59 -23.42 -15.31
CA GLU A 259 1.33 -22.72 -15.60
C GLU A 259 1.51 -21.19 -15.61
N HIS A 260 2.65 -20.68 -15.13
CA HIS A 260 2.91 -19.24 -15.08
C HIS A 260 3.23 -18.70 -16.46
N VAL A 261 2.40 -17.76 -16.92
CA VAL A 261 2.60 -17.02 -18.16
C VAL A 261 3.10 -15.62 -17.82
N LYS A 262 4.24 -15.21 -18.39
CA LYS A 262 4.77 -13.84 -18.25
C LYS A 262 3.70 -12.84 -18.71
N PRO A 263 3.22 -11.93 -17.85
CA PRO A 263 2.35 -10.87 -18.29
C PRO A 263 3.14 -9.92 -19.20
N VAL A 264 2.70 -9.78 -20.44
CA VAL A 264 3.32 -8.90 -21.44
C VAL A 264 2.34 -7.77 -21.73
N VAL A 265 2.80 -6.52 -21.54
CA VAL A 265 2.06 -5.33 -21.94
C VAL A 265 2.42 -5.04 -23.39
N VAL A 266 1.44 -5.14 -24.29
CA VAL A 266 1.67 -4.91 -25.73
C VAL A 266 1.30 -3.47 -26.06
N ILE A 267 2.21 -2.70 -26.65
CA ILE A 267 1.92 -1.40 -27.25
C ILE A 267 1.64 -1.67 -28.74
N PRO A 268 0.43 -1.38 -29.28
CA PRO A 268 0.21 -1.41 -30.71
C PRO A 268 1.19 -0.46 -31.40
N GLU A 269 1.85 -0.88 -32.47
CA GLU A 269 2.67 0.03 -33.28
C GLU A 269 1.82 1.24 -33.70
N GLU A 270 2.30 2.45 -33.38
CA GLU A 270 1.73 3.67 -33.95
C GLU A 270 1.79 3.51 -35.48
N ALA A 271 0.63 3.42 -36.13
CA ALA A 271 0.56 3.57 -37.57
C ALA A 271 1.32 4.87 -37.91
N PRO A 272 2.23 4.87 -38.88
CA PRO A 272 3.02 6.06 -39.19
C PRO A 272 2.04 7.21 -39.41
N GLU A 273 2.09 8.23 -38.53
CA GLU A 273 1.44 9.49 -38.80
C GLU A 273 2.01 9.96 -40.13
N ASP A 274 1.16 10.09 -41.15
CA ASP A 274 1.52 10.69 -42.43
C ASP A 274 2.07 12.10 -42.14
N GLU A 275 3.38 12.22 -41.98
CA GLU A 275 4.08 13.47 -42.22
C GLU A 275 3.79 13.81 -43.67
N GLU A 276 3.03 14.90 -43.90
CA GLU A 276 2.71 15.40 -45.23
C GLU A 276 4.00 15.39 -46.08
N PRO A 277 4.05 14.63 -47.19
CA PRO A 277 5.26 14.58 -47.97
C PRO A 277 5.44 15.91 -48.68
N GLU A 278 6.51 16.62 -48.30
CA GLU A 278 7.10 17.66 -49.12
C GLU A 278 7.31 17.09 -50.54
N ASN A 279 6.68 17.75 -51.52
CA ASN A 279 6.89 17.54 -52.94
C ASN A 279 8.35 17.27 -53.25
N LEU A 280 8.66 16.24 -54.05
CA LEU A 280 9.67 16.28 -55.11
C LEU A 280 9.69 14.97 -55.93
N ILE A 281 9.40 15.15 -57.22
CA ILE A 281 9.93 14.44 -58.39
C ILE A 281 9.18 13.18 -58.86
N GLU A 282 8.40 13.41 -59.92
CA GLU A 282 7.91 12.44 -60.90
C GLU A 282 9.07 11.78 -61.67
N ILE A 283 9.08 10.45 -61.73
CA ILE A 283 9.68 9.71 -62.85
C ILE A 283 8.73 8.60 -63.28
N SER A 284 8.08 8.83 -64.42
CA SER A 284 7.30 7.85 -65.18
C SER A 284 8.16 6.65 -65.55
N THR A 285 7.68 5.44 -65.27
CA THR A 285 8.16 4.22 -65.93
C THR A 285 6.99 3.39 -66.45
N THR A 286 7.25 2.84 -67.63
CA THR A 286 6.37 2.33 -68.66
C THR A 286 5.74 0.98 -68.35
N SER A 287 4.53 0.82 -68.89
CA SER A 287 3.76 -0.41 -69.01
C SER A 287 4.52 -1.55 -69.70
N THR A 288 4.38 -2.77 -69.17
CA THR A 288 4.75 -4.02 -69.86
C THR A 288 3.53 -4.93 -69.91
N THR A 289 3.12 -5.25 -71.13
CA THR A 289 2.04 -6.16 -71.52
C THR A 289 2.51 -7.61 -71.49
N GLU A 290 1.73 -8.51 -70.90
CA GLU A 290 1.86 -9.97 -71.08
C GLU A 290 0.77 -10.50 -72.03
N PRO A 291 1.09 -11.39 -72.98
CA PRO A 291 0.11 -11.96 -73.90
C PRO A 291 -0.51 -13.28 -73.39
N GLN A 292 -1.83 -13.41 -73.56
CA GLN A 292 -2.60 -14.65 -73.45
C GLN A 292 -2.26 -15.61 -74.60
N VAL A 293 -2.09 -16.91 -74.27
CA VAL A 293 -1.94 -17.98 -75.26
C VAL A 293 -2.83 -19.18 -74.89
N THR A 294 -3.91 -19.30 -75.66
CA THR A 294 -4.60 -20.49 -76.20
C THR A 294 -5.05 -21.62 -75.27
N SER A 295 -6.38 -21.74 -75.10
CA SER A 295 -7.10 -22.99 -74.81
C SER A 295 -8.01 -23.30 -75.99
N ASP A 296 -7.67 -24.27 -76.84
CA ASP A 296 -8.60 -24.94 -77.77
C ASP A 296 -7.91 -26.11 -78.48
N ILE A 297 -7.61 -27.19 -77.74
CA ILE A 297 -7.33 -28.53 -78.30
C ILE A 297 -7.85 -29.58 -77.32
N PHE A 298 -9.15 -29.82 -77.30
CA PHE A 298 -9.72 -31.03 -76.68
C PHE A 298 -10.99 -31.52 -77.39
N GLU A 299 -10.93 -31.67 -78.71
CA GLU A 299 -11.93 -32.44 -79.46
C GLU A 299 -11.24 -33.15 -80.63
N GLN A 300 -10.65 -34.32 -80.37
CA GLN A 300 -10.44 -35.38 -81.37
C GLN A 300 -9.69 -36.57 -80.75
N THR A 301 -10.39 -37.45 -80.02
CA THR A 301 -9.95 -38.84 -79.85
C THR A 301 -11.15 -39.74 -79.55
N PHE A 302 -12.06 -39.92 -80.51
CA PHE A 302 -12.98 -41.05 -80.52
C PHE A 302 -12.49 -42.06 -81.55
N GLY A 303 -11.96 -43.19 -81.07
CA GLY A 303 -11.67 -44.42 -81.81
C GLY A 303 -12.46 -45.60 -81.23
N PRO A 304 -12.69 -46.68 -82.01
CA PRO A 304 -13.79 -47.64 -81.83
C PRO A 304 -13.58 -48.67 -80.69
N PRO A 305 -14.66 -49.37 -80.26
CA PRO A 305 -14.74 -50.02 -78.95
C PRO A 305 -14.15 -51.44 -78.96
N ASN A 306 -13.13 -51.66 -78.14
CA ASN A 306 -12.64 -53.01 -77.81
C ASN A 306 -12.69 -53.23 -76.29
N GLY A 307 -13.61 -54.07 -75.83
CA GLY A 307 -13.44 -55.06 -74.74
C GLY A 307 -13.03 -54.66 -73.32
N ILE A 308 -12.90 -53.38 -72.95
CA ILE A 308 -12.41 -52.94 -71.62
C ILE A 308 -13.55 -52.56 -70.64
N TRP A 309 -14.81 -52.87 -70.97
CA TRP A 309 -15.95 -52.50 -70.12
C TRP A 309 -15.98 -53.27 -68.78
N ASP A 310 -15.65 -54.56 -68.76
CA ASP A 310 -15.73 -55.38 -67.54
C ASP A 310 -14.78 -54.92 -66.41
N ASP A 311 -13.58 -54.44 -66.74
CA ASP A 311 -12.57 -54.04 -65.74
C ASP A 311 -12.88 -52.64 -65.16
N ARG A 312 -13.43 -51.74 -65.99
CA ARG A 312 -13.93 -50.44 -65.53
C ARG A 312 -15.18 -50.57 -64.68
N ASP A 313 -16.11 -51.44 -65.08
CA ASP A 313 -17.34 -51.68 -64.34
C ASP A 313 -17.05 -52.37 -62.99
N ALA A 314 -16.09 -53.29 -62.94
CA ALA A 314 -15.59 -53.87 -61.68
C ALA A 314 -14.92 -52.82 -60.78
N GLN A 315 -14.12 -51.91 -61.34
CA GLN A 315 -13.51 -50.81 -60.60
C GLN A 315 -14.56 -49.82 -60.05
N ILE A 316 -15.59 -49.50 -60.83
CA ILE A 316 -16.71 -48.66 -60.41
C ILE A 316 -17.45 -49.32 -59.24
N GLU A 317 -17.71 -50.63 -59.30
CA GLU A 317 -18.38 -51.35 -58.21
C GLU A 317 -17.53 -51.42 -56.93
N SER A 318 -16.21 -51.58 -57.06
CA SER A 318 -15.28 -51.51 -55.92
C SER A 318 -15.29 -50.13 -55.27
N LEU A 319 -15.21 -49.06 -56.07
CA LEU A 319 -15.23 -47.68 -55.57
C LEU A 319 -16.57 -47.34 -54.92
N LYS A 320 -17.70 -47.81 -55.46
CA LYS A 320 -19.02 -47.63 -54.82
C LYS A 320 -19.07 -48.26 -53.43
N LYS A 321 -18.57 -49.48 -53.27
CA LYS A 321 -18.50 -50.14 -51.95
C LYS A 321 -17.58 -49.41 -50.99
N GLU A 322 -16.45 -48.89 -51.45
CA GLU A 322 -15.55 -48.09 -50.64
C GLU A 322 -16.20 -46.78 -50.18
N VAL A 323 -16.91 -46.09 -51.08
CA VAL A 323 -17.70 -44.89 -50.77
C VAL A 323 -18.78 -45.19 -49.73
N ASP A 324 -19.50 -46.32 -49.86
CA ASP A 324 -20.52 -46.72 -48.90
C ASP A 324 -19.94 -47.04 -47.52
N MET A 325 -18.78 -47.71 -47.47
CA MET A 325 -18.06 -47.96 -46.21
C MET A 325 -17.58 -46.65 -45.56
N LEU A 326 -17.00 -45.74 -46.34
CA LEU A 326 -16.54 -44.44 -45.83
C LEU A 326 -17.71 -43.59 -45.33
N HIS A 327 -18.87 -43.61 -45.99
CA HIS A 327 -20.07 -42.95 -45.49
C HIS A 327 -20.56 -43.53 -44.15
N ALA A 328 -20.54 -44.87 -44.00
CA ALA A 328 -20.91 -45.52 -42.75
C ALA A 328 -19.93 -45.19 -41.60
N GLU A 329 -18.64 -45.15 -41.89
CA GLU A 329 -17.61 -44.74 -40.92
C GLU A 329 -17.76 -43.27 -40.52
N MET A 330 -18.04 -42.38 -41.48
CA MET A 330 -18.30 -40.96 -41.23
C MET A 330 -19.52 -40.76 -40.31
N GLU A 331 -20.63 -41.46 -40.53
CA GLU A 331 -21.80 -41.37 -39.65
C GLU A 331 -21.53 -41.94 -38.25
N LYS A 332 -20.71 -42.99 -38.13
CA LYS A 332 -20.27 -43.50 -36.83
C LYS A 332 -19.45 -42.46 -36.05
N ILE A 333 -18.47 -41.83 -36.70
CA ILE A 333 -17.64 -40.78 -36.09
C ILE A 333 -18.50 -39.60 -35.65
N LYS A 334 -19.48 -39.20 -36.47
CA LYS A 334 -20.41 -38.11 -36.16
C LYS A 334 -21.29 -38.42 -34.94
N LEU A 335 -21.79 -39.65 -34.81
CA LEU A 335 -22.54 -40.10 -33.63
C LEU A 335 -21.67 -40.09 -32.36
N GLU A 336 -20.42 -40.56 -32.46
CA GLU A 336 -19.48 -40.54 -31.34
C GLU A 336 -19.13 -39.11 -30.91
N ALA A 337 -18.91 -38.20 -31.86
CA ALA A 337 -18.68 -36.79 -31.60
C ALA A 337 -19.90 -36.12 -30.94
N GLN A 338 -21.12 -36.41 -31.40
CA GLN A 338 -22.35 -35.91 -30.79
C GLN A 338 -22.50 -36.39 -29.34
N ARG A 339 -22.20 -37.66 -29.06
CA ARG A 339 -22.21 -38.20 -27.69
C ARG A 339 -21.20 -37.49 -26.79
N TYR A 340 -20.01 -37.21 -27.30
CA TYR A 340 -18.97 -36.50 -26.55
C TYR A 340 -19.39 -35.05 -26.25
N ILE A 341 -20.00 -34.36 -27.21
CA ILE A 341 -20.55 -33.01 -27.02
C ILE A 341 -21.61 -33.00 -25.92
N VAL A 342 -22.50 -33.98 -25.88
CA VAL A 342 -23.53 -34.07 -24.82
C VAL A 342 -22.90 -34.29 -23.45
N GLN A 343 -21.90 -35.17 -23.34
CA GLN A 343 -21.17 -35.40 -22.09
C GLN A 343 -20.44 -34.15 -21.61
N LEU A 344 -19.73 -33.45 -22.50
CA LEU A 344 -19.05 -32.20 -22.17
C LEU A 344 -20.04 -31.12 -21.72
N LYS A 345 -21.18 -30.97 -22.40
CA LYS A 345 -22.23 -30.02 -21.98
C LYS A 345 -22.78 -30.33 -20.59
N ALA A 346 -23.00 -31.60 -20.27
CA ALA A 346 -23.44 -32.01 -18.94
C ALA A 346 -22.38 -31.69 -17.87
N GLN A 347 -21.10 -31.91 -18.16
CA GLN A 347 -20.00 -31.58 -17.26
C GLN A 347 -19.87 -30.06 -17.06
N VAL A 348 -19.99 -29.27 -18.13
CA VAL A 348 -20.00 -27.80 -18.04
C VAL A 348 -21.14 -27.32 -17.14
N ASN A 349 -22.36 -27.81 -17.35
CA ASN A 349 -23.51 -27.43 -16.51
C ASN A 349 -23.32 -27.81 -15.04
N SER A 350 -22.71 -28.97 -14.75
CA SER A 350 -22.39 -29.38 -13.37
C SER A 350 -21.38 -28.42 -12.73
N LEU A 351 -20.29 -28.12 -13.44
CA LEU A 351 -19.25 -27.20 -12.97
C LEU A 351 -19.78 -25.77 -12.80
N GLU A 352 -20.64 -25.30 -13.68
CA GLU A 352 -21.30 -24.00 -13.55
C GLU A 352 -22.19 -23.95 -12.29
N GLY A 353 -22.90 -25.04 -11.98
CA GLY A 353 -23.68 -25.17 -10.75
C GLY A 353 -22.81 -25.14 -9.49
N GLU A 354 -21.69 -25.88 -9.49
CA GLU A 354 -20.73 -25.88 -8.37
C GLU A 354 -20.10 -24.50 -8.15
N VAL A 355 -19.76 -23.78 -9.24
CA VAL A 355 -19.23 -22.41 -9.16
C VAL A 355 -20.26 -21.45 -8.56
N GLU A 356 -21.52 -21.56 -8.94
CA GLU A 356 -22.58 -20.71 -8.41
C GLU A 356 -22.85 -20.99 -6.92
N GLU A 357 -22.79 -22.24 -6.49
CA GLU A 357 -22.92 -22.60 -5.07
C GLU A 357 -21.73 -22.07 -4.25
N GLN A 358 -20.50 -22.23 -4.77
CA GLN A 358 -19.30 -21.66 -4.14
C GLN A 358 -19.36 -20.13 -4.03
N ARG A 359 -19.92 -19.45 -5.04
CA ARG A 359 -20.16 -17.99 -4.99
C ARG A 359 -21.12 -17.61 -3.88
N LYS A 360 -22.24 -18.32 -3.72
CA LYS A 360 -23.21 -18.09 -2.64
C LYS A 360 -22.59 -18.34 -1.27
N GLN A 361 -21.83 -19.43 -1.11
CA GLN A 361 -21.17 -19.75 0.15
C GLN A 361 -20.13 -18.69 0.52
N LYS A 362 -19.34 -18.21 -0.45
CA LYS A 362 -18.39 -17.11 -0.25
C LYS A 362 -19.09 -15.80 0.12
N GLN A 363 -20.19 -15.46 -0.53
CA GLN A 363 -20.94 -14.24 -0.22
C GLN A 363 -21.50 -14.29 1.21
N LYS A 364 -22.03 -15.43 1.64
CA LYS A 364 -22.48 -15.63 3.03
C LYS A 364 -21.32 -15.45 4.02
N ALA A 365 -20.18 -16.09 3.76
CA ALA A 365 -19.00 -15.97 4.62
C ALA A 365 -18.48 -14.52 4.72
N LEU A 366 -18.59 -13.71 3.65
CA LEU A 366 -18.20 -12.30 3.69
C LEU A 366 -19.10 -11.48 4.62
N VAL A 367 -20.42 -11.67 4.53
CA VAL A 367 -21.40 -11.00 5.40
C VAL A 367 -21.19 -11.41 6.87
N ASP A 368 -20.99 -12.70 7.12
CA ASP A 368 -20.71 -13.19 8.48
C ASP A 368 -19.39 -12.60 9.02
N ASN A 369 -18.36 -12.47 8.17
CA ASN A 369 -17.07 -11.86 8.58
C ASN A 369 -17.21 -10.37 8.90
N GLU A 370 -18.02 -9.63 8.14
CA GLU A 370 -18.31 -8.22 8.39
C GLU A 370 -19.04 -8.04 9.73
N GLN A 371 -20.06 -8.86 10.00
CA GLN A 371 -20.77 -8.84 11.29
C GLN A 371 -19.84 -9.14 12.47
N LEU A 372 -18.94 -10.12 12.33
CA LEU A 372 -17.95 -10.43 13.37
C LEU A 372 -16.96 -9.29 13.60
N ARG A 373 -16.56 -8.56 12.55
CA ARG A 373 -15.69 -7.39 12.69
C ARG A 373 -16.39 -6.26 13.44
N ASP A 374 -17.64 -5.98 13.11
CA ASP A 374 -18.45 -4.96 13.78
C ASP A 374 -18.67 -5.30 15.26
N GLU A 375 -18.95 -6.57 15.57
CA GLU A 375 -19.10 -7.03 16.95
C GLU A 375 -17.78 -6.93 17.74
N LEU A 376 -16.65 -7.29 17.11
CA LEU A 376 -15.33 -7.18 17.72
C LEU A 376 -14.96 -5.73 18.00
N GLU A 377 -15.26 -4.81 17.08
CA GLU A 377 -15.06 -3.37 17.29
C GLU A 377 -15.94 -2.83 18.43
N ARG A 378 -17.21 -3.27 18.51
CA ARG A 378 -18.13 -2.91 19.60
C ARG A 378 -17.61 -3.38 20.96
N LEU A 379 -17.12 -4.62 21.04
CA LEU A 379 -16.54 -5.18 22.27
C LEU A 379 -15.26 -4.45 22.69
N GLN A 380 -14.41 -4.08 21.73
CA GLN A 380 -13.20 -3.30 22.01
C GLN A 380 -13.52 -1.92 22.56
N ARG A 381 -14.50 -1.21 21.97
CA ARG A 381 -14.96 0.09 22.52
C ARG A 381 -15.50 -0.05 23.94
N ALA A 382 -16.37 -1.04 24.18
CA ALA A 382 -16.92 -1.30 25.50
C ALA A 382 -15.82 -1.61 26.54
N LYS A 383 -14.78 -2.37 26.16
CA LYS A 383 -13.63 -2.64 27.02
C LYS A 383 -12.84 -1.36 27.32
N GLN A 384 -12.56 -0.53 26.31
CA GLN A 384 -11.85 0.74 26.51
C GLN A 384 -12.60 1.69 27.45
N ASP A 385 -13.93 1.78 27.30
CA ASP A 385 -14.78 2.59 28.17
C ASP A 385 -14.83 2.06 29.61
N SER A 386 -14.86 0.73 29.77
CA SER A 386 -14.75 0.07 31.08
C SER A 386 -13.39 0.37 31.74
N ASP A 387 -12.29 0.19 31.01
CA ASP A 387 -10.93 0.46 31.51
C ASP A 387 -10.76 1.94 31.89
N ARG A 388 -11.34 2.85 31.10
CA ARG A 388 -11.35 4.29 31.39
C ARG A 388 -12.13 4.61 32.66
N SER A 389 -13.33 4.05 32.80
CA SER A 389 -14.16 4.22 34.00
C SER A 389 -13.45 3.68 35.25
N GLN A 390 -12.82 2.51 35.15
CA GLN A 390 -12.07 1.90 36.26
C GLN A 390 -10.89 2.79 36.70
N ARG A 391 -10.15 3.39 35.75
CA ARG A 391 -9.07 4.34 36.07
C ARG A 391 -9.59 5.58 36.79
N LEU A 392 -10.71 6.15 36.34
CA LEU A 392 -11.34 7.30 36.99
C LEU A 392 -11.80 6.97 38.42
N CYS A 393 -12.39 5.80 38.63
CA CYS A 393 -12.76 5.33 39.96
C CYS A 393 -11.53 5.19 40.87
N ALA A 394 -10.45 4.56 40.39
CA ALA A 394 -9.22 4.39 41.17
C ALA A 394 -8.57 5.74 41.54
N GLU A 395 -8.60 6.74 40.64
CA GLU A 395 -8.10 8.08 40.92
C GLU A 395 -8.98 8.79 41.96
N ALA A 396 -10.31 8.67 41.84
CA ALA A 396 -11.26 9.22 42.81
C ALA A 396 -11.07 8.61 44.20
N GLU A 397 -10.90 7.29 44.30
CA GLU A 397 -10.60 6.58 45.56
C GLU A 397 -9.29 7.07 46.18
N LYS A 398 -8.22 7.21 45.38
CA LYS A 398 -6.94 7.74 45.87
C LYS A 398 -7.09 9.15 46.44
N LYS A 399 -7.89 10.00 45.79
CA LYS A 399 -8.16 11.36 46.26
C LYS A 399 -9.03 11.37 47.52
N ALA A 400 -10.02 10.48 47.60
CA ALA A 400 -10.87 10.31 48.78
C ALA A 400 -10.02 9.87 49.99
N ASN A 401 -9.19 8.83 49.84
CA ASN A 401 -8.28 8.36 50.88
C ASN A 401 -7.29 9.45 51.34
N ALA A 402 -6.72 10.23 50.40
CA ALA A 402 -5.85 11.34 50.74
C ALA A 402 -6.58 12.45 51.53
N THR A 403 -7.85 12.70 51.21
CA THR A 403 -8.70 13.67 51.92
C THR A 403 -9.05 13.16 53.32
N GLU A 404 -9.38 11.88 53.45
CA GLU A 404 -9.67 11.23 54.72
C GLU A 404 -8.46 11.29 55.67
N ILE A 405 -7.25 11.00 55.17
CA ILE A 405 -6.01 11.11 55.96
C ILE A 405 -5.80 12.56 56.44
N ARG A 406 -6.03 13.56 55.58
CA ARG A 406 -5.91 14.98 55.95
C ARG A 406 -6.94 15.37 57.02
N TYR A 407 -8.18 14.92 56.86
CA TYR A 407 -9.25 15.17 57.82
C TYR A 407 -8.94 14.55 59.18
N THR A 408 -8.43 13.31 59.18
CA THR A 408 -8.04 12.60 60.40
C THR A 408 -6.93 13.35 61.16
N LYS A 409 -5.87 13.79 60.45
CA LYS A 409 -4.82 14.63 61.05
C LYS A 409 -5.33 15.96 61.59
N LEU A 410 -6.25 16.60 60.88
CA LEU A 410 -6.85 17.86 61.33
C LEU A 410 -7.67 17.64 62.62
N LYS A 411 -8.41 16.54 62.68
CA LYS A 411 -9.18 16.15 63.87
C LYS A 411 -8.26 15.88 65.07
N GLU A 412 -7.13 15.19 64.86
CA GLU A 412 -6.11 14.97 65.90
C GLU A 412 -5.56 16.30 66.41
N LYS A 413 -5.15 17.21 65.51
CA LYS A 413 -4.65 18.55 65.91
C LYS A 413 -5.69 19.39 66.62
N HIS A 414 -6.95 19.32 66.19
CA HIS A 414 -8.04 19.99 66.90
C HIS A 414 -8.23 19.43 68.31
N SER A 415 -8.15 18.11 68.48
CA SER A 415 -8.23 17.46 69.80
C SER A 415 -7.05 17.84 70.70
N GLU A 416 -5.82 17.87 70.17
CA GLU A 416 -4.63 18.35 70.89
C GLU A 416 -4.80 19.80 71.37
N LEU A 417 -5.34 20.67 70.49
CA LEU A 417 -5.58 22.07 70.81
C LEU A 417 -6.64 22.25 71.91
N ILE A 418 -7.72 21.46 71.86
CA ILE A 418 -8.75 21.48 72.92
C ILE A 418 -8.15 21.04 74.26
N ASN A 419 -7.36 19.96 74.27
CA ASN A 419 -6.74 19.45 75.49
C ASN A 419 -5.76 20.46 76.10
N THR A 420 -4.88 21.05 75.28
CA THR A 420 -3.94 22.09 75.74
C THR A 420 -4.66 23.34 76.24
N HIS A 421 -5.75 23.74 75.58
CA HIS A 421 -6.58 24.85 76.05
C HIS A 421 -7.21 24.55 77.42
N ALA A 422 -7.75 23.35 77.61
CA ALA A 422 -8.32 22.92 78.89
C ALA A 422 -7.27 22.87 80.01
N GLU A 423 -6.06 22.36 79.72
CA GLU A 423 -4.95 22.32 80.68
C GLU A 423 -4.50 23.72 81.10
N LEU A 424 -4.36 24.66 80.16
CA LEU A 424 -4.01 26.05 80.45
C LEU A 424 -5.07 26.73 81.32
N LEU A 425 -6.36 26.50 81.03
CA LEU A 425 -7.47 27.08 81.78
C LEU A 425 -7.54 26.52 83.20
N ASN A 426 -7.29 25.21 83.38
CA ASN A 426 -7.18 24.59 84.69
C ASN A 426 -5.96 25.12 85.48
N ALA A 427 -4.81 25.30 84.82
CA ALA A 427 -3.61 25.84 85.45
C ALA A 427 -3.80 27.30 85.90
N ASP A 428 -4.47 28.13 85.09
CA ASP A 428 -4.80 29.50 85.46
C ASP A 428 -5.78 29.53 86.65
N THR A 429 -6.82 28.69 86.61
CA THR A 429 -7.78 28.55 87.71
C THR A 429 -7.09 28.12 89.01
N ALA A 430 -6.17 27.14 88.96
CA ALA A 430 -5.41 26.69 90.11
C ALA A 430 -4.49 27.79 90.68
N LYS A 431 -3.85 28.59 89.82
CA LYS A 431 -3.05 29.76 90.24
C LYS A 431 -3.93 30.80 90.94
N GLN A 432 -5.07 31.16 90.36
CA GLN A 432 -6.01 32.11 90.98
C GLN A 432 -6.51 31.60 92.34
N LEU A 433 -6.81 30.29 92.45
CA LEU A 433 -7.22 29.67 93.71
C LEU A 433 -6.11 29.76 94.78
N THR A 434 -4.86 29.47 94.40
CA THR A 434 -3.70 29.55 95.30
C THR A 434 -3.47 30.98 95.79
N VAL A 435 -3.53 31.97 94.89
CA VAL A 435 -3.41 33.39 95.25
C VAL A 435 -4.52 33.81 96.21
N THR A 436 -5.75 33.37 95.95
CA THR A 436 -6.90 33.64 96.82
C THR A 436 -6.73 33.00 98.20
N GLN A 437 -6.24 31.75 98.28
CA GLN A 437 -5.95 31.07 99.55
C GLN A 437 -4.86 31.79 100.34
N GLN A 438 -3.74 32.16 99.71
CA GLN A 438 -2.66 32.91 100.38
C GLN A 438 -3.16 34.26 100.93
N SER A 439 -3.99 34.97 100.16
CA SER A 439 -4.62 36.21 100.62
C SER A 439 -5.55 35.98 101.82
N GLN A 440 -6.35 34.91 101.80
CA GLN A 440 -7.20 34.54 102.94
C GLN A 440 -6.39 34.18 104.20
N GLU A 441 -5.30 33.42 104.05
CA GLU A 441 -4.39 33.08 105.15
C GLU A 441 -3.68 34.31 105.74
N GLU A 442 -3.26 35.25 104.88
CA GLU A 442 -2.70 36.53 105.32
C GLU A 442 -3.72 37.37 106.09
N VAL A 443 -4.95 37.48 105.58
CA VAL A 443 -6.06 38.14 106.27
C VAL A 443 -6.36 37.47 107.61
N ALA A 444 -6.36 36.13 107.67
CA ALA A 444 -6.56 35.39 108.91
C ALA A 444 -5.44 35.66 109.94
N ARG A 445 -4.17 35.67 109.52
CA ARG A 445 -3.03 36.03 110.38
C ARG A 445 -3.11 37.46 110.88
N ILE A 446 -3.42 38.43 110.02
CA ILE A 446 -3.60 39.83 110.41
C ILE A 446 -4.74 39.93 111.43
N LYS A 447 -5.84 39.19 111.22
CA LYS A 447 -6.97 39.16 112.14
C LYS A 447 -6.60 38.57 113.51
N GLU A 448 -5.83 37.49 113.56
CA GLU A 448 -5.31 36.92 114.81
C GLU A 448 -4.36 37.88 115.54
N GLN A 449 -3.43 38.51 114.80
CA GLN A 449 -2.50 39.48 115.36
C GLN A 449 -3.24 40.71 115.92
N LEU A 450 -4.25 41.19 115.21
CA LEU A 450 -5.10 42.30 115.66
C LEU A 450 -5.93 41.89 116.88
N ALA A 451 -6.49 40.68 116.91
CA ALA A 451 -7.22 40.17 118.07
C ALA A 451 -6.31 40.06 119.31
N PHE A 452 -5.07 39.59 119.12
CA PHE A 452 -4.07 39.54 120.20
C PHE A 452 -3.73 40.94 120.73
N GLN A 453 -3.51 41.92 119.83
CA GLN A 453 -3.26 43.30 120.23
C GLN A 453 -4.45 43.92 120.98
N VAL A 454 -5.67 43.68 120.51
CA VAL A 454 -6.90 44.15 121.18
C VAL A 454 -7.01 43.54 122.58
N GLU A 455 -6.75 42.24 122.73
CA GLU A 455 -6.76 41.57 124.03
C GLU A 455 -5.66 42.08 124.96
N GLN A 456 -4.47 42.37 124.43
CA GLN A 456 -3.38 42.98 125.21
C GLN A 456 -3.76 44.39 125.69
N VAL A 457 -4.29 45.24 124.80
CA VAL A 457 -4.78 46.58 125.15
C VAL A 457 -5.91 46.52 126.17
N LYS A 458 -6.81 45.53 126.05
CA LYS A 458 -7.89 45.29 127.00
C LYS A 458 -7.35 44.92 128.39
N ARG A 459 -6.38 44.01 128.49
CA ARG A 459 -5.72 43.67 129.77
C ARG A 459 -4.96 44.86 130.36
N GLU A 460 -4.28 45.65 129.53
CA GLU A 460 -3.60 46.87 129.99
C GLU A 460 -4.60 47.91 130.53
N ALA A 461 -5.79 48.02 129.92
CA ALA A 461 -6.88 48.86 130.41
C ALA A 461 -7.46 48.32 131.73
N GLU A 462 -7.68 47.01 131.85
CA GLU A 462 -8.19 46.36 133.08
C GLU A 462 -7.19 46.48 134.27
N MET A 463 -5.89 46.37 134.01
CA MET A 463 -4.83 46.62 135.02
C MET A 463 -4.79 48.07 135.48
N LYS A 464 -4.99 49.03 134.57
CA LYS A 464 -5.07 50.47 134.92
C LYS A 464 -6.34 50.83 135.71
N VAL A 465 -7.42 50.06 135.55
CA VAL A 465 -8.66 50.21 136.32
C VAL A 465 -8.54 49.55 137.71
N SER A 466 -7.77 48.46 137.87
CA SER A 466 -7.55 47.80 139.16
C SER A 466 -6.50 48.48 140.07
N GLN A 467 -5.82 49.52 139.58
CA GLN A 467 -4.88 50.37 140.34
C GLN A 467 -5.45 51.76 140.70
N ARG A 468 -6.77 51.93 140.57
CA ARG A 468 -7.53 53.07 141.11
C ARG A 468 -8.60 52.55 142.05
#